data_AF-A0A658NI93-F1
#
_entry.id   AF-A0A658NI93-F1
#
_cell.length_a   1.000
_cell.length_b   1.000
_cell.length_c   1.000
_cell.angle_alpha   90.00
_cell.angle_beta   90.00
_cell.angle_gamma   90.00
#
_symmetry.space_group_name_H-M   'P 1'
#
loop_
_entity.id
_entity.type
_entity.pdbx_description
1 polymer ?
#
loop_
_entity_poly.entity_id
_entity_poly.type
_entity_poly.pdbx_seq_one_letter_code
_entity_poly.pdbx_strand_id
1 'polypeptide(L)' 'HRAPLSTHERMIGFLIEHYAGNFPVWLAPEQVRVIPITDHHNDYAAALMQRLRNEGVRADADLGSERMNAKIRKAQG' A
#
# COMPACT_ATOMS: atom_id res chain seq x y z
N HIS A 1 -2.93 -35.55 6.78
CA HIS A 1 -2.42 -34.26 7.30
C HIS A 1 -3.18 -33.11 6.64
N ARG A 2 -4.05 -32.41 7.37
CA ARG A 2 -4.63 -31.13 6.93
C ARG A 2 -3.97 -30.05 7.76
N ALA A 3 -3.24 -29.12 7.14
CA ALA A 3 -2.86 -27.90 7.84
C ALA A 3 -4.14 -27.09 8.06
N PRO A 4 -4.57 -26.84 9.31
CA PRO A 4 -5.79 -26.09 9.55
C PRO A 4 -5.54 -24.65 9.13
N LEU A 5 -6.55 -23.99 8.56
CA LEU A 5 -6.56 -22.54 8.27
C LEU A 5 -6.00 -21.71 9.45
N SER A 6 -6.18 -22.19 10.69
CA SER A 6 -5.59 -21.68 11.93
C SER A 6 -4.08 -21.42 11.92
N THR A 7 -3.28 -22.19 11.18
CA THR A 7 -1.82 -21.97 11.13
C THR A 7 -1.45 -20.72 10.33
N HIS A 8 -2.18 -20.43 9.25
CA HIS A 8 -1.95 -19.24 8.42
C HIS A 8 -2.33 -17.97 9.17
N GLU A 9 -3.47 -17.98 9.86
CA GLU A 9 -3.91 -16.84 10.69
C GLU A 9 -2.90 -16.54 11.80
N ARG A 10 -2.38 -17.58 12.48
CA ARG A 10 -1.34 -17.42 13.50
C ARG A 10 -0.03 -16.89 12.91
N MET A 11 0.35 -17.35 11.72
CA MET A 11 1.54 -16.85 11.03
C MET A 11 1.38 -15.37 10.66
N ILE A 12 0.23 -14.95 10.13
CA ILE A 12 -0.04 -13.53 9.82
C ILE A 12 0.03 -12.69 11.11
N GLY A 13 -0.59 -13.15 12.20
CA GLY A 13 -0.50 -12.48 13.51
C GLY A 13 0.94 -12.30 13.98
N PHE A 14 1.74 -13.38 13.89
CA PHE A 14 3.17 -13.32 14.20
C PHE A 14 3.91 -12.32 13.32
N LEU A 15 3.63 -12.26 12.00
CA LEU A 15 4.29 -11.31 11.10
C LEU A 15 3.90 -9.86 11.44
N ILE A 16 2.63 -9.59 11.78
CA ILE A 16 2.18 -8.27 12.22
C ILE A 16 2.96 -7.82 13.46
N GLU A 17 3.08 -8.69 14.47
CA GLU A 17 3.82 -8.41 15.71
C GLU A 17 5.33 -8.24 15.45
N HIS A 18 5.92 -9.14 14.65
CA HIS A 18 7.34 -9.14 14.36
C HIS A 18 7.80 -7.87 13.62
N TYR A 19 7.00 -7.40 12.67
CA TYR A 19 7.31 -6.19 11.90
C TYR A 19 6.71 -4.90 12.50
N ALA A 20 5.92 -5.01 13.57
CA ALA A 20 5.18 -3.88 14.16
C ALA A 20 4.40 -3.07 13.09
N GLY A 21 3.80 -3.75 12.12
CA GLY A 21 3.10 -3.15 10.97
C GLY A 21 3.99 -2.68 9.82
N ASN A 22 5.30 -2.52 10.02
CA ASN A 22 6.26 -2.08 8.99
C ASN A 22 6.79 -3.25 8.16
N PHE A 23 5.90 -3.83 7.35
CA PHE A 23 6.24 -5.01 6.54
C PHE A 23 7.34 -4.73 5.51
N PRO A 24 8.17 -5.75 5.17
CA PRO A 24 9.01 -5.71 3.98
C PRO A 24 8.16 -5.46 2.72
N VAL A 25 8.72 -4.76 1.73
CA VAL A 25 8.00 -4.35 0.51
C VAL A 25 7.28 -5.51 -0.17
N TRP A 26 7.87 -6.70 -0.22
CA TRP A 26 7.24 -7.85 -0.87
C TRP A 26 5.98 -8.35 -0.14
N LEU A 27 5.87 -8.10 1.17
CA LEU A 27 4.77 -8.53 2.03
C LEU A 27 3.74 -7.42 2.29
N ALA A 28 4.12 -6.15 2.13
CA ALA A 28 3.26 -5.01 2.43
C ALA A 28 1.94 -5.05 1.62
N PRO A 29 0.77 -4.83 2.24
CA PRO A 29 -0.52 -4.88 1.53
C PRO A 29 -0.62 -3.80 0.44
N GLU A 30 -0.10 -2.61 0.70
CA GLU A 30 0.16 -1.55 -0.26
C GLU A 30 1.67 -1.33 -0.34
N GLN A 31 2.23 -1.35 -1.55
CA GLN A 31 3.67 -1.18 -1.76
C GLN A 31 4.02 0.27 -2.13
N VAL A 32 3.14 0.94 -2.87
CA VAL A 32 3.35 2.30 -3.36
C VAL A 32 2.04 3.08 -3.32
N ARG A 33 2.07 4.30 -2.76
CA ARG A 33 0.99 5.28 -2.91
C ARG A 33 1.49 6.49 -3.69
N VAL A 34 0.84 6.79 -4.81
CA VAL A 34 1.13 7.97 -5.63
C VAL A 34 0.32 9.15 -5.09
N ILE A 35 1.00 10.23 -4.70
CA ILE A 35 0.37 11.44 -4.16
C ILE A 35 0.70 12.62 -5.10
N PRO A 36 -0.25 13.09 -5.92
CA PRO A 36 -0.06 14.30 -6.71
C PRO A 36 -0.01 15.54 -5.80
N ILE A 37 0.85 16.50 -6.17
CA ILE A 37 1.00 17.77 -5.44
C ILE A 37 -0.22 18.68 -5.66
N THR A 38 -0.80 18.63 -6.86
CA THR A 38 -1.96 19.44 -7.28
C THR A 38 -2.87 18.62 -8.19
N ASP A 39 -4.13 19.03 -8.31
CA ASP A 39 -5.14 18.33 -9.12
C ASP A 39 -4.77 18.23 -10.61
N HIS A 40 -3.98 19.19 -11.11
CA HIS A 40 -3.45 19.15 -12.49
C HIS A 40 -2.58 17.92 -12.78
N HIS A 41 -2.06 17.25 -11.75
CA HIS A 41 -1.25 16.04 -11.90
C HIS A 41 -2.06 14.75 -11.75
N ASN A 42 -3.38 14.82 -11.52
CA ASN A 42 -4.21 13.65 -11.21
C ASN A 42 -4.21 12.62 -12.35
N ASP A 43 -4.35 13.07 -13.60
CA ASP A 43 -4.34 12.18 -14.76
C ASP A 43 -3.00 11.43 -14.90
N TYR A 44 -1.89 12.15 -14.69
CA TYR A 44 -0.56 11.55 -14.70
C TYR A 44 -0.36 10.57 -13.53
N ALA A 45 -0.82 10.92 -12.33
CA ALA A 45 -0.75 10.06 -11.15
C ALA A 45 -1.55 8.76 -11.36
N ALA A 46 -2.74 8.85 -11.95
CA ALA A 46 -3.56 7.69 -12.30
C ALA A 46 -2.86 6.82 -13.34
N ALA A 47 -2.29 7.42 -14.39
CA ALA A 47 -1.54 6.69 -15.42
C ALA A 47 -0.30 5.98 -14.85
N LEU A 48 0.44 6.64 -13.94
CA LEU A 48 1.59 6.05 -13.26
C LEU A 48 1.19 4.87 -12.38
N MET A 49 0.11 5.01 -11.60
CA MET A 49 -0.44 3.91 -10.79
C MET A 49 -0.82 2.71 -11.66
N GLN A 50 -1.46 2.93 -12.82
CA GLN A 50 -1.79 1.85 -13.75
C GLN A 50 -0.55 1.17 -14.32
N ARG A 51 0.49 1.94 -14.68
CA ARG A 51 1.78 1.38 -15.12
C ARG A 51 2.40 0.50 -14.04
N LEU A 52 2.43 0.95 -12.79
CA LEU A 52 2.95 0.16 -11.66
C LEU A 52 2.16 -1.15 -11.48
N ARG A 53 0.83 -1.09 -11.55
CA ARG A 53 -0.02 -2.30 -11.46
C ARG A 53 0.23 -3.28 -12.60
N ASN A 54 0.43 -2.79 -13.82
CA ASN A 54 0.75 -3.63 -14.98
C ASN A 54 2.09 -4.36 -14.82
N GLU A 55 3.03 -3.79 -14.06
CA GLU A 55 4.30 -4.41 -13.68
C GLU A 55 4.19 -5.29 -12.41
N GLY A 56 2.98 -5.55 -11.91
CA GLY A 56 2.72 -6.40 -10.75
C GLY A 56 2.93 -5.72 -9.37
N VAL A 57 3.11 -4.40 -9.34
CA VAL A 57 3.23 -3.64 -8.08
C VAL A 57 1.85 -3.33 -7.51
N ARG A 58 1.63 -3.61 -6.22
CA ARG A 58 0.43 -3.21 -5.47
C ARG A 58 0.48 -1.72 -5.18
N ALA A 59 0.05 -0.93 -6.16
CA ALA A 59 0.06 0.53 -6.10
C ALA A 59 -1.35 1.13 -6.04
N ASP A 60 -1.49 2.29 -5.39
CA ASP A 60 -2.70 3.12 -5.43
C ASP A 60 -2.37 4.61 -5.61
N ALA A 61 -3.36 5.43 -5.97
CA ALA A 61 -3.20 6.88 -6.13
C ALA A 61 -4.19 7.66 -5.26
N ASP A 62 -3.68 8.56 -4.42
CA ASP A 62 -4.51 9.44 -3.59
C ASP A 62 -4.82 10.76 -4.32
N LEU A 63 -5.91 10.76 -5.09
CA LEU A 63 -6.37 11.91 -5.87
C LEU A 63 -7.31 12.85 -5.09
N GLY A 64 -7.38 12.71 -3.75
CA GLY A 64 -8.25 13.56 -2.92
C GLY A 64 -7.83 15.02 -2.90
N SER A 65 -8.68 15.93 -2.42
CA SER A 65 -8.36 17.36 -2.28
C SER A 65 -7.64 17.71 -0.97
N GLU A 66 -7.31 16.69 -0.15
CA GLU A 66 -6.58 16.88 1.10
C GLU A 66 -5.18 17.47 0.86
N ARG A 67 -4.67 18.25 1.82
CA ARG A 67 -3.29 18.77 1.75
C ARG A 67 -2.30 17.62 1.67
N MET A 68 -1.24 17.77 0.87
CA MET A 68 -0.20 16.75 0.66
C MET A 68 0.34 16.15 1.97
N ASN A 69 0.62 16.98 2.98
CA ASN A 69 1.10 16.50 4.28
C ASN A 69 0.10 15.58 5.01
N ALA A 70 -1.21 15.84 4.86
CA ALA A 70 -2.25 14.97 5.43
C ALA A 70 -2.25 13.62 4.72
N LYS A 71 -2.17 13.63 3.38
CA LYS A 71 -2.07 12.41 2.56
C LYS A 71 -0.84 11.57 2.91
N ILE A 72 0.33 12.20 3.09
CA ILE A 72 1.56 11.52 3.48
C ILE A 72 1.41 10.85 4.84
N ARG A 73 0.85 11.54 5.83
CA ARG A 73 0.61 10.95 7.16
C ARG A 73 -0.33 9.76 7.10
N LYS A 74 -1.40 9.85 6.30
CA LYS A 74 -2.34 8.74 6.07
C LYS A 74 -1.71 7.57 5.30
N ALA A 75 -0.64 7.79 4.55
CA ALA A 75 0.09 6.76 3.82
C ALA A 75 1.15 6.05 4.69
N GLN A 76 1.61 6.68 5.77
CA GLN A 76 2.61 6.14 6.69
C GLN A 76 2.02 5.42 7.90
N GLY A 77 0.70 5.51 8.09
CA GLY A 77 -0.02 4.95 9.24
C GLY A 77 -0.55 3.54 9.01
#